data_AF-A0A353CRY1-F1
#
_entry.id   AF-A0A353CRY1-F1
#
_cell.length_a   1.000
_cell.length_b   1.000
_cell.length_c   1.000
_cell.angle_alpha   90.00
_cell.angle_beta   90.00
_cell.angle_gamma   90.00
#
_symmetry.space_group_name_H-M   'P 1'
#
loop_
_entity.id
_entity.type
_entity.pdbx_description
1 polymer ?
#
loop_
_entity_poly.entity_id
_entity_poly.type
_entity_poly.pdbx_seq_one_letter_code
_entity_poly.pdbx_strand_id
1 'polypeptide(L)'
;MKFIYKGRYLLAAALFIAPVARTGAEDWVIPRTTYYISAAAQEFADFPPPPAAGSPEDLADLQGVRDWQVKRSTAQCAAAAAAARAAFTEFFGDISPFPSPLPPRAAAILERVKKETDGAAAGVKDRFKRLRPFLRADDLDPCLGRIGGKAYPSGHATISRVMGRLLADLVPARAEEFMSRADAAALERVIGGVHHPADIEAGKLLGDRLYAAYSESPAFRDDMSVLRGLLGKSPARPAVKRAVRPAEVYFTRDISPAGLKAVYEKLAFTPSGRLGVKVHFGEKGNRNFIPPALLKDLVVGLKGTFVETNTLYGGSRSDTASHLATAREHGWTYAPVDIMDADGETAVPYKGKYFSRVMVGKGMGKYGSFLVISHFKGHGSAGFGGAVKNLAMGFASPTGKKLQHSGQFPFNRKEKCIKCGLCRKECPVDAIREDYSIDEAKCIGCGKCAEICPTGAIETKQSRTGGLPFQEKLAEYARGVTAGGRFAYINVLMNISSACDCVASAPPPFVGDVGILASGDPVALDQASFDLVNKAAGIADAFKHETGVSGEHCLAHGEKIGLGARKYRLVELGN
;
A
#
# COMPACT_ATOMS: atom_id res chain seq x y z
N MET A 1 -6.51 59.22 -76.33
CA MET A 1 -5.73 58.45 -77.33
C MET A 1 -4.79 57.53 -76.56
N LYS A 2 -4.93 56.20 -76.76
CA LYS A 2 -4.07 55.08 -76.28
C LYS A 2 -3.94 54.87 -74.76
N PHE A 3 -3.59 53.69 -74.23
CA PHE A 3 -3.93 52.26 -74.40
C PHE A 3 -3.03 51.51 -73.39
N ILE A 4 -3.52 50.40 -72.83
CA ILE A 4 -2.79 49.17 -72.45
C ILE A 4 -2.33 48.92 -70.99
N TYR A 5 -2.89 47.79 -70.55
CA TYR A 5 -2.64 46.77 -69.52
C TYR A 5 -1.22 46.18 -69.30
N LYS A 6 -1.01 45.74 -68.03
CA LYS A 6 -0.40 44.48 -67.49
C LYS A 6 1.05 44.04 -67.82
N GLY A 7 1.81 43.72 -66.75
CA GLY A 7 2.96 42.79 -66.76
C GLY A 7 3.64 42.64 -65.39
N ARG A 8 3.86 41.39 -64.95
CA ARG A 8 4.27 40.94 -63.59
C ARG A 8 5.78 41.09 -63.32
N TYR A 9 6.16 41.37 -62.06
CA TYR A 9 7.42 40.89 -61.47
C TYR A 9 7.16 40.38 -60.04
N LEU A 10 7.50 39.11 -59.81
CA LEU A 10 7.55 38.46 -58.50
C LEU A 10 8.76 39.00 -57.72
N LEU A 11 8.54 39.66 -56.58
CA LEU A 11 9.60 39.87 -55.58
C LEU A 11 9.50 38.76 -54.53
N ALA A 12 10.53 37.91 -54.48
CA ALA A 12 10.77 36.99 -53.39
C ALA A 12 11.19 37.78 -52.14
N ALA A 13 10.41 37.69 -51.07
CA ALA A 13 10.81 38.19 -49.75
C ALA A 13 11.78 37.18 -49.12
N ALA A 14 13.07 37.52 -49.07
CA ALA A 14 14.05 36.81 -48.27
C ALA A 14 13.81 37.14 -46.79
N LEU A 15 13.27 36.18 -46.03
CA LEU A 15 13.26 36.25 -44.57
C LEU A 15 14.71 36.15 -44.06
N PHE A 16 15.22 37.24 -43.48
CA PHE A 16 16.39 37.19 -42.61
C PHE A 16 16.02 36.47 -41.32
N ILE A 17 16.42 35.20 -41.22
CA ILE A 17 16.42 34.46 -39.95
C ILE A 17 17.64 34.93 -39.16
N ALA A 18 17.43 35.77 -38.16
CA ALA A 18 18.46 36.06 -37.17
C ALA A 18 18.79 34.76 -36.39
N PRO A 19 20.07 34.44 -36.16
CA PRO A 19 20.41 33.25 -35.38
C PRO A 19 19.94 33.45 -33.94
N VAL A 20 19.03 32.60 -33.51
CA VAL A 20 18.66 32.48 -32.09
C VAL A 20 19.92 32.03 -31.35
N ALA A 21 20.49 32.93 -30.55
CA ALA A 21 21.59 32.59 -29.66
C ALA A 21 21.13 31.45 -28.73
N ARG A 22 21.80 30.29 -28.83
CA ARG A 22 21.68 29.22 -27.83
C ARG A 22 22.30 29.73 -26.54
N THR A 23 21.50 30.28 -25.64
CA THR A 23 21.91 30.49 -24.26
C THR A 23 22.14 29.12 -23.64
N GLY A 24 23.39 28.81 -23.29
CA GLY A 24 23.74 27.61 -22.52
C GLY A 24 22.93 27.56 -21.23
N ALA A 25 22.60 26.35 -20.76
CA ALA A 25 21.98 26.17 -19.46
C ALA A 25 22.91 26.77 -18.39
N GLU A 26 22.47 27.80 -17.67
CA GLU A 26 23.18 28.29 -16.49
C GLU A 26 23.31 27.13 -15.49
N ASP A 27 24.54 26.82 -15.07
CA ASP A 27 24.80 25.87 -13.99
C ASP A 27 24.27 26.48 -12.69
N TRP A 28 23.05 26.11 -12.30
CA TRP A 28 22.46 26.48 -11.02
C TRP A 28 23.23 25.79 -9.89
N VAL A 29 24.18 26.52 -9.27
CA VAL A 29 24.86 26.07 -8.04
C VAL A 29 23.93 26.29 -6.85
N ILE A 30 23.35 25.21 -6.33
CA ILE A 30 22.51 25.24 -5.13
C ILE A 30 23.43 25.19 -3.90
N PRO A 31 23.45 26.23 -3.04
CA PRO A 31 24.32 26.24 -1.87
C PRO A 31 23.93 25.11 -0.92
N ARG A 32 24.88 24.25 -0.54
CA ARG A 32 24.67 23.31 0.55
C ARG A 32 24.75 24.04 1.89
N THR A 33 23.69 23.94 2.69
CA THR A 33 23.68 24.42 4.08
C THR A 33 23.79 23.22 5.02
N THR A 34 24.28 23.44 6.24
CA THR A 34 24.46 22.39 7.26
C THR A 34 23.88 22.82 8.61
N TYR A 35 22.71 23.45 8.57
CA TYR A 35 22.04 24.01 9.73
C TYR A 35 21.42 22.92 10.61
N TYR A 36 20.81 21.88 10.02
CA TYR A 36 20.21 20.79 10.77
C TYR A 36 21.18 19.61 10.93
N ILE A 37 21.88 19.24 9.86
CA ILE A 37 22.82 18.12 9.85
C ILE A 37 24.10 18.46 9.11
N SER A 38 25.20 17.78 9.45
CA SER A 38 26.51 18.02 8.85
C SER A 38 26.53 17.62 7.36
N ALA A 39 27.46 18.19 6.59
CA ALA A 39 27.64 17.84 5.18
C ALA A 39 27.85 16.32 4.99
N ALA A 40 28.63 15.68 5.87
CA ALA A 40 28.86 14.23 5.85
C ALA A 40 27.56 13.43 6.09
N ALA A 41 26.68 13.89 6.99
CA ALA A 41 25.38 13.25 7.24
C ALA A 41 24.40 13.41 6.06
N GLN A 42 24.61 14.39 5.19
CA GLN A 42 23.80 14.60 3.98
C GLN A 42 24.25 13.71 2.80
N GLU A 43 25.44 13.09 2.86
CA GLU A 43 25.98 12.35 1.72
C GLU A 43 25.21 11.06 1.43
N PHE A 44 24.69 10.41 2.49
CA PHE A 44 24.08 9.08 2.44
C PHE A 44 24.89 8.15 1.51
N ALA A 45 26.10 7.78 1.92
CA ALA A 45 27.03 7.02 1.07
C ALA A 45 26.44 5.70 0.52
N ASP A 46 25.46 5.12 1.21
CA ASP A 46 24.70 3.92 0.83
C ASP A 46 23.46 4.21 -0.05
N PHE A 47 23.23 5.46 -0.46
CA PHE A 47 22.07 5.82 -1.26
C PHE A 47 22.08 5.05 -2.59
N PRO A 48 20.96 4.42 -2.98
CA PRO A 48 20.95 3.52 -4.12
C PRO A 48 21.28 4.25 -5.43
N PRO A 49 21.95 3.58 -6.39
CA PRO A 49 22.14 4.14 -7.72
C PRO A 49 20.81 4.18 -8.51
N PRO A 50 20.71 5.04 -9.54
CA PRO A 50 19.61 4.94 -10.49
C PRO A 50 19.65 3.61 -11.26
N PRO A 51 18.54 3.22 -11.91
CA PRO A 51 18.56 2.16 -12.92
C PRO A 51 19.72 2.34 -13.91
N ALA A 52 20.45 1.26 -14.19
CA ALA A 52 21.59 1.30 -15.11
C ALA A 52 21.11 1.63 -16.53
N ALA A 53 21.85 2.49 -17.24
CA ALA A 53 21.46 2.93 -18.57
C ALA A 53 21.27 1.73 -19.52
N GLY A 54 20.10 1.62 -20.15
CA GLY A 54 19.74 0.53 -21.05
C GLY A 54 19.25 -0.74 -20.35
N SER A 55 19.20 -0.79 -19.01
CA SER A 55 18.59 -1.92 -18.30
C SER A 55 17.07 -1.96 -18.54
N PRO A 56 16.41 -3.11 -18.33
CA PRO A 56 14.95 -3.21 -18.43
C PRO A 56 14.21 -2.18 -17.57
N GLU A 57 14.71 -1.90 -16.36
CA GLU A 57 14.15 -0.91 -15.44
C GLU A 57 14.29 0.51 -15.97
N ASP A 58 15.43 0.82 -16.58
CA ASP A 58 15.69 2.13 -17.17
C ASP A 58 14.86 2.39 -18.43
N LEU A 59 14.67 1.36 -19.26
CA LEU A 59 13.77 1.40 -20.42
C LEU A 59 12.30 1.55 -19.99
N ALA A 60 11.90 0.86 -18.92
CA ALA A 60 10.57 1.00 -18.33
C ALA A 60 10.34 2.41 -17.75
N ASP A 61 11.37 3.01 -17.14
CA ASP A 61 11.35 4.39 -16.66
C ASP A 61 11.09 5.38 -17.81
N LEU A 62 11.79 5.23 -18.94
CA LEU A 62 11.57 6.05 -20.15
C LEU A 62 10.17 5.83 -20.72
N GLN A 63 9.69 4.59 -20.77
CA GLN A 63 8.34 4.27 -21.22
C GLN A 63 7.28 4.94 -20.33
N GLY A 64 7.47 4.95 -19.01
CA GLY A 64 6.56 5.62 -18.09
C GLY A 64 6.43 7.13 -18.38
N VAL A 65 7.50 7.78 -18.83
CA VAL A 65 7.45 9.20 -19.25
C VAL A 65 6.68 9.35 -20.58
N ARG A 66 6.90 8.45 -21.56
CA ARG A 66 6.15 8.44 -22.82
C ARG A 66 4.65 8.25 -22.60
N ASP A 67 4.28 7.31 -21.73
CA ASP A 67 2.88 7.04 -21.38
C ASP A 67 2.21 8.28 -20.78
N TRP A 68 2.93 9.02 -19.92
CA TRP A 68 2.46 10.28 -19.38
C TRP A 68 2.35 11.38 -20.44
N GLN A 69 3.33 11.48 -21.35
CA GLN A 69 3.28 12.45 -22.44
C GLN A 69 2.05 12.25 -23.33
N VAL A 70 1.67 11.01 -23.62
CA VAL A 70 0.48 10.69 -24.44
C VAL A 70 -0.83 11.07 -23.73
N LYS A 71 -0.94 10.84 -22.42
CA LYS A 71 -2.22 10.98 -21.70
C LYS A 71 -2.38 12.27 -20.89
N ARG A 72 -1.30 13.03 -20.64
CA ARG A 72 -1.37 14.24 -19.80
C ARG A 72 -2.26 15.30 -20.43
N SER A 73 -3.06 15.97 -19.59
CA SER A 73 -3.87 17.11 -20.02
C SER A 73 -3.11 18.44 -19.90
N THR A 74 -3.62 19.47 -20.58
CA THR A 74 -3.12 20.84 -20.45
C THR A 74 -3.19 21.35 -19.01
N ALA A 75 -4.25 20.99 -18.28
CA ALA A 75 -4.42 21.33 -16.86
C ALA A 75 -3.34 20.67 -15.98
N GLN A 76 -2.97 19.41 -16.27
CA GLN A 76 -1.90 18.73 -15.55
C GLN A 76 -0.54 19.36 -15.82
N CYS A 77 -0.28 19.82 -17.05
CA CYS A 77 0.92 20.58 -17.37
C CYS A 77 0.95 21.96 -16.67
N ALA A 78 -0.18 22.66 -16.63
CA ALA A 78 -0.30 23.93 -15.91
C ALA A 78 -0.06 23.77 -14.40
N ALA A 79 -0.61 22.72 -13.79
CA ALA A 79 -0.36 22.39 -12.38
C ALA A 79 1.13 22.10 -12.12
N ALA A 80 1.76 21.29 -12.97
CA ALA A 80 3.18 20.99 -12.87
C ALA A 80 4.08 22.24 -13.05
N ALA A 81 3.65 23.21 -13.87
CA ALA A 81 4.33 24.48 -14.06
C ALA A 81 4.17 25.41 -12.85
N ALA A 82 2.97 25.45 -12.25
CA ALA A 82 2.67 26.27 -11.08
C ALA A 82 3.52 25.88 -9.85
N ALA A 83 3.98 24.64 -9.78
CA ALA A 83 4.83 24.15 -8.70
C ALA A 83 6.34 24.21 -9.00
N ALA A 84 6.76 24.83 -10.11
CA ALA A 84 8.12 24.69 -10.63
C ALA A 84 9.23 25.12 -9.67
N ARG A 85 8.98 26.05 -8.73
CA ARG A 85 10.00 26.55 -7.78
C ARG A 85 10.12 25.70 -6.52
N ALA A 86 9.27 24.69 -6.37
CA ALA A 86 9.20 23.83 -5.19
C ALA A 86 9.09 24.63 -3.88
N ALA A 87 8.37 25.76 -3.92
CA ALA A 87 8.15 26.58 -2.73
C ALA A 87 7.05 25.98 -1.85
N PHE A 88 7.13 26.22 -0.54
CA PHE A 88 6.11 25.75 0.40
C PHE A 88 4.70 26.17 -0.01
N THR A 89 4.51 27.43 -0.41
CA THR A 89 3.20 27.97 -0.81
C THR A 89 2.67 27.34 -2.10
N GLU A 90 3.54 26.98 -3.04
CA GLU A 90 3.14 26.29 -4.27
C GLU A 90 2.67 24.86 -4.00
N PHE A 91 3.32 24.18 -3.05
CA PHE A 91 2.92 22.84 -2.64
C PHE A 91 1.73 22.83 -1.69
N PHE A 92 1.77 23.61 -0.63
CA PHE A 92 0.87 23.44 0.52
C PHE A 92 0.04 24.68 0.81
N GLY A 93 0.13 25.75 0.00
CA GLY A 93 -0.57 27.02 0.28
C GLY A 93 -2.06 26.84 0.60
N ASP A 94 -2.77 26.09 -0.25
CA ASP A 94 -4.21 25.84 -0.11
C ASP A 94 -4.58 25.00 1.12
N ILE A 95 -3.63 24.23 1.64
CA ILE A 95 -3.83 23.32 2.78
C ILE A 95 -2.97 23.70 3.98
N SER A 96 -2.32 24.86 3.96
CA SER A 96 -1.38 25.29 4.99
C SER A 96 -2.07 25.33 6.36
N PRO A 97 -1.47 24.76 7.42
CA PRO A 97 -2.01 24.90 8.77
C PRO A 97 -1.62 26.24 9.44
N PHE A 98 -0.80 27.05 8.78
CA PHE A 98 -0.41 28.37 9.24
C PHE A 98 -1.40 29.45 8.75
N PRO A 99 -1.51 30.59 9.46
CA PRO A 99 -2.26 31.74 8.96
C PRO A 99 -1.86 32.15 7.54
N SER A 100 -2.80 32.77 6.83
CA SER A 100 -2.53 33.45 5.56
C SER A 100 -2.62 34.96 5.78
N PRO A 101 -1.57 35.75 5.47
CA PRO A 101 -0.29 35.31 4.91
C PRO A 101 0.55 34.50 5.91
N LEU A 102 1.46 33.67 5.37
CA LEU A 102 2.34 32.81 6.16
C LEU A 102 3.15 33.66 7.17
N PRO A 103 3.14 33.33 8.48
CA PRO A 103 3.89 34.10 9.47
C PRO A 103 5.38 34.20 9.08
N PRO A 104 6.03 35.38 9.17
CA PRO A 104 7.40 35.56 8.70
C PRO A 104 8.40 34.56 9.27
N ARG A 105 8.24 34.19 10.55
CA ARG A 105 9.06 33.15 11.19
C ARG A 105 8.83 31.76 10.61
N ALA A 106 7.58 31.39 10.33
CA ALA A 106 7.26 30.12 9.68
C ALA A 106 7.84 30.09 8.25
N ALA A 107 7.68 31.18 7.49
CA ALA A 107 8.27 31.32 6.15
C ALA A 107 9.80 31.14 6.18
N ALA A 108 10.49 31.78 7.13
CA ALA A 108 11.94 31.67 7.27
C ALA A 108 12.40 30.23 7.59
N ILE A 109 11.69 29.53 8.49
CA ILE A 109 12.00 28.13 8.82
C ILE A 109 11.75 27.22 7.62
N LEU A 110 10.59 27.33 6.97
CA LEU A 110 10.24 26.51 5.82
C LEU A 110 11.21 26.73 4.65
N GLU A 111 11.65 27.97 4.42
CA GLU A 111 12.69 28.26 3.41
C GLU A 111 14.05 27.67 3.80
N ARG A 112 14.40 27.67 5.08
CA ARG A 112 15.63 27.03 5.58
C ARG A 112 15.62 25.52 5.34
N VAL A 113 14.52 24.86 5.71
CA VAL A 113 14.30 23.43 5.46
C VAL A 113 14.38 23.11 3.97
N LYS A 114 13.77 23.94 3.11
CA LYS A 114 13.87 23.80 1.66
C LYS A 114 15.31 23.88 1.19
N LYS A 115 16.05 24.93 1.55
CA LYS A 115 17.43 25.17 1.10
C LYS A 115 18.37 24.03 1.48
N GLU A 116 18.30 23.55 2.72
CA GLU A 116 19.14 22.42 3.14
C GLU A 116 18.81 21.14 2.38
N THR A 117 17.51 20.87 2.22
CA THR A 117 17.03 19.69 1.49
C THR A 117 17.44 19.71 0.02
N ASP A 118 17.36 20.88 -0.62
CA ASP A 118 17.74 21.06 -2.02
C ASP A 118 19.27 20.89 -2.19
N GLY A 119 20.06 21.43 -1.27
CA GLY A 119 21.51 21.25 -1.23
C GLY A 119 21.94 19.78 -1.04
N ALA A 120 21.27 19.07 -0.12
CA ALA A 120 21.51 17.64 0.08
C ALA A 120 21.15 16.83 -1.18
N ALA A 121 20.01 17.11 -1.80
CA ALA A 121 19.60 16.47 -3.06
C ALA A 121 20.57 16.79 -4.22
N ALA A 122 21.09 18.01 -4.28
CA ALA A 122 22.15 18.39 -5.23
C ALA A 122 23.41 17.54 -5.04
N GLY A 123 23.78 17.25 -3.79
CA GLY A 123 24.95 16.41 -3.55
C GLY A 123 24.82 14.97 -4.00
N VAL A 124 23.63 14.38 -3.83
CA VAL A 124 23.37 13.04 -4.37
C VAL A 124 23.31 13.08 -5.91
N LYS A 125 22.79 14.16 -6.50
CA LYS A 125 22.79 14.38 -7.96
C LYS A 125 24.18 14.42 -8.56
N ASP A 126 25.13 15.07 -7.89
CA ASP A 126 26.51 15.18 -8.35
C ASP A 126 27.23 13.82 -8.39
N ARG A 127 26.82 12.87 -7.55
CA ARG A 127 27.35 11.52 -7.54
C ARG A 127 26.87 10.70 -8.75
N PHE A 128 25.57 10.69 -9.03
CA PHE A 128 25.00 9.79 -10.04
C PHE A 128 24.85 10.40 -11.42
N LYS A 129 24.74 11.73 -11.52
CA LYS A 129 24.74 12.49 -12.78
C LYS A 129 23.76 11.98 -13.87
N ARG A 130 22.67 11.30 -13.48
CA ARG A 130 21.66 10.77 -14.42
C ARG A 130 21.10 11.90 -15.29
N LEU A 131 21.03 11.68 -16.59
CA LEU A 131 20.43 12.63 -17.54
C LEU A 131 18.91 12.69 -17.38
N ARG A 132 18.30 13.83 -17.75
CA ARG A 132 16.84 14.03 -17.81
C ARG A 132 16.22 13.17 -18.92
N PRO A 133 14.94 12.77 -18.84
CA PRO A 133 14.33 11.91 -19.86
C PRO A 133 14.48 12.43 -21.31
N PHE A 134 14.17 13.70 -21.55
CA PHE A 134 14.25 14.35 -22.87
C PHE A 134 15.67 14.63 -23.40
N LEU A 135 16.71 14.34 -22.59
CA LEU A 135 18.11 14.33 -23.04
C LEU A 135 18.58 12.94 -23.47
N ARG A 136 17.72 11.92 -23.25
CA ARG A 136 18.03 10.51 -23.51
C ARG A 136 17.17 9.94 -24.64
N ALA A 137 16.06 10.60 -24.95
CA ALA A 137 15.12 10.18 -25.97
C ALA A 137 14.53 11.43 -26.64
N ASP A 138 14.75 11.56 -27.95
CA ASP A 138 14.36 12.74 -28.73
C ASP A 138 12.84 12.85 -28.94
N ASP A 139 12.11 11.75 -28.76
CA ASP A 139 10.64 11.71 -28.84
C ASP A 139 9.94 12.28 -27.60
N LEU A 140 10.69 12.57 -26.53
CA LEU A 140 10.16 13.15 -25.29
C LEU A 140 10.20 14.69 -25.34
N ASP A 141 9.02 15.30 -25.32
CA ASP A 141 8.78 16.73 -25.30
C ASP A 141 8.22 17.16 -23.93
N PRO A 142 9.01 17.72 -23.01
CA PRO A 142 8.54 18.09 -21.68
C PRO A 142 7.66 19.36 -21.72
N CYS A 143 6.45 19.30 -21.15
CA CYS A 143 5.59 20.50 -21.07
C CYS A 143 6.04 21.54 -20.02
N LEU A 144 7.12 21.25 -19.28
CA LEU A 144 7.82 22.20 -18.41
C LEU A 144 9.03 22.85 -19.08
N GLY A 145 9.23 22.58 -20.38
CA GLY A 145 10.44 22.96 -21.10
C GLY A 145 11.63 22.06 -20.81
N ARG A 146 12.67 22.19 -21.64
CA ARG A 146 13.90 21.38 -21.57
C ARG A 146 14.85 21.95 -20.51
N ILE A 147 14.51 21.75 -19.24
CA ILE A 147 15.26 22.30 -18.09
C ILE A 147 16.64 21.64 -17.90
N GLY A 148 17.65 22.42 -17.49
CA GLY A 148 18.99 21.88 -17.22
C GLY A 148 19.09 20.94 -16.01
N GLY A 149 20.33 20.50 -15.74
CA GLY A 149 20.70 19.78 -14.51
C GLY A 149 20.42 18.27 -14.50
N LYS A 150 20.84 17.61 -13.41
CA LYS A 150 20.76 16.15 -13.26
C LYS A 150 19.39 15.68 -12.76
N ALA A 151 18.99 14.48 -13.16
CA ALA A 151 17.65 13.94 -12.88
C ALA A 151 17.58 13.17 -11.54
N TYR A 152 18.63 12.44 -11.15
CA TYR A 152 18.53 11.50 -10.02
C TYR A 152 19.28 11.98 -8.77
N PRO A 153 18.67 11.98 -7.58
CA PRO A 153 17.23 11.85 -7.31
C PRO A 153 16.48 13.16 -7.63
N SER A 154 15.15 13.17 -7.61
CA SER A 154 14.37 14.40 -7.82
C SER A 154 14.37 15.29 -6.58
N GLY A 155 15.04 16.45 -6.64
CA GLY A 155 15.04 17.44 -5.55
C GLY A 155 13.64 17.98 -5.23
N HIS A 156 12.81 18.20 -6.25
CA HIS A 156 11.41 18.62 -6.06
C HIS A 156 10.61 17.59 -5.25
N ALA A 157 10.75 16.29 -5.55
CA ALA A 157 10.12 15.22 -4.77
C ALA A 157 10.71 15.11 -3.36
N THR A 158 12.02 15.33 -3.19
CA THR A 158 12.67 15.35 -1.87
C THR A 158 12.13 16.49 -1.01
N ILE A 159 12.03 17.71 -1.54
CA ILE A 159 11.49 18.88 -0.83
C ILE A 159 10.03 18.65 -0.48
N SER A 160 9.19 18.24 -1.43
CA SER A 160 7.77 18.02 -1.16
C SER A 160 7.56 16.95 -0.09
N ARG A 161 8.37 15.87 -0.11
CA ARG A 161 8.34 14.81 0.90
C ARG A 161 8.73 15.30 2.29
N VAL A 162 9.83 16.03 2.43
CA VAL A 162 10.27 16.60 3.72
C VAL A 162 9.20 17.55 4.28
N MET A 163 8.65 18.43 3.45
CA MET A 163 7.59 19.36 3.85
C MET A 163 6.30 18.63 4.25
N GLY A 164 5.91 17.59 3.51
CA GLY A 164 4.75 16.75 3.85
C GLY A 164 4.90 16.08 5.21
N ARG A 165 6.08 15.51 5.49
CA ARG A 165 6.42 14.90 6.79
C ARG A 165 6.41 15.91 7.93
N LEU A 166 7.03 17.06 7.71
CA LEU A 166 7.04 18.19 8.65
C LEU A 166 5.60 18.58 9.02
N LEU A 167 4.74 18.80 8.04
CA LEU A 167 3.34 19.16 8.28
C LEU A 167 2.54 18.05 8.96
N ALA A 168 2.79 16.80 8.58
CA ALA A 168 2.17 15.63 9.22
C ALA A 168 2.54 15.53 10.71
N ASP A 169 3.76 15.88 11.11
CA ASP A 169 4.16 15.89 12.51
C ASP A 169 3.65 17.12 13.28
N LEU A 170 3.49 18.26 12.61
CA LEU A 170 2.88 19.45 13.21
C LEU A 170 1.36 19.26 13.44
N VAL A 171 0.66 18.61 12.50
CA VAL A 171 -0.78 18.38 12.56
C VAL A 171 -1.12 16.93 12.17
N PRO A 172 -0.92 15.95 13.08
CA PRO A 172 -1.09 14.52 12.79
C PRO A 172 -2.47 14.13 12.25
N ALA A 173 -3.52 14.85 12.67
CA ALA A 173 -4.88 14.62 12.17
C ALA A 173 -5.06 14.89 10.66
N ARG A 174 -4.13 15.59 10.03
CA ARG A 174 -4.13 15.94 8.60
C ARG A 174 -2.94 15.30 7.86
N ALA A 175 -2.25 14.34 8.47
CA ALA A 175 -1.05 13.72 7.92
C ALA A 175 -1.28 13.15 6.50
N GLU A 176 -2.39 12.46 6.28
CA GLU A 176 -2.73 11.90 4.96
C GLU A 176 -2.90 12.98 3.89
N GLU A 177 -3.54 14.10 4.23
CA GLU A 177 -3.74 15.24 3.32
C GLU A 177 -2.39 15.82 2.86
N PHE A 178 -1.47 16.03 3.80
CA PHE A 178 -0.14 16.56 3.49
C PHE A 178 0.71 15.57 2.69
N MET A 179 0.72 14.30 3.08
CA MET A 179 1.50 13.28 2.38
C MET A 179 0.96 13.03 0.96
N SER A 180 -0.37 13.04 0.78
CA SER A 180 -1.00 12.93 -0.53
C SER A 180 -0.64 14.10 -1.43
N ARG A 181 -0.66 15.34 -0.90
CA ARG A 181 -0.24 16.52 -1.66
C ARG A 181 1.25 16.47 -2.03
N ALA A 182 2.11 16.01 -1.12
CA ALA A 182 3.54 15.83 -1.38
C ALA A 182 3.80 14.84 -2.52
N ASP A 183 3.08 13.71 -2.54
CA ASP A 183 3.17 12.69 -3.59
C ASP A 183 2.62 13.21 -4.93
N ALA A 184 1.56 14.01 -4.92
CA ALA A 184 1.04 14.67 -6.11
C ALA A 184 2.07 15.65 -6.71
N ALA A 185 2.68 16.50 -5.88
CA ALA A 185 3.75 17.42 -6.30
C ALA A 185 4.93 16.66 -6.93
N ALA A 186 5.31 15.52 -6.34
CA ALA A 186 6.37 14.70 -6.88
C ALA A 186 6.02 14.12 -8.27
N LEU A 187 4.79 13.60 -8.44
CA LEU A 187 4.32 13.02 -9.69
C LEU A 187 4.21 14.06 -10.83
N GLU A 188 3.87 15.31 -10.51
CA GLU A 188 3.81 16.43 -11.47
C GLU A 188 5.10 16.56 -12.29
N ARG A 189 6.25 16.12 -11.78
CA ARG A 189 7.53 16.16 -12.50
C ARG A 189 7.70 15.06 -13.55
N VAL A 190 7.05 13.91 -13.39
CA VAL A 190 6.98 12.87 -14.42
C VAL A 190 5.98 13.28 -15.49
N ILE A 191 4.81 13.78 -15.07
CA ILE A 191 3.80 14.36 -15.95
C ILE A 191 4.43 15.46 -16.83
N GLY A 192 5.20 16.34 -16.20
CA GLY A 192 5.92 17.43 -16.86
C GLY A 192 7.06 16.98 -17.79
N GLY A 193 7.42 15.69 -17.79
CA GLY A 193 8.43 15.11 -18.68
C GLY A 193 9.89 15.32 -18.26
N VAL A 194 10.14 15.80 -17.04
CA VAL A 194 11.49 16.24 -16.61
C VAL A 194 12.16 15.31 -15.59
N HIS A 195 11.46 14.28 -15.13
CA HIS A 195 11.98 13.23 -14.25
C HIS A 195 11.42 11.86 -14.66
N HIS A 196 12.23 10.82 -14.47
CA HIS A 196 11.78 9.43 -14.58
C HIS A 196 11.02 9.03 -13.31
N PRO A 197 10.12 8.03 -13.38
CA PRO A 197 9.48 7.45 -12.18
C PRO A 197 10.48 7.08 -11.07
N ALA A 198 11.61 6.41 -11.39
CA ALA A 198 12.60 6.08 -10.36
C ALA A 198 13.29 7.30 -9.73
N ASP A 199 13.39 8.44 -10.45
CA ASP A 199 13.94 9.67 -9.87
C ASP A 199 13.02 10.21 -8.76
N ILE A 200 11.71 10.03 -8.91
CA ILE A 200 10.69 10.43 -7.93
C ILE A 200 10.74 9.54 -6.70
N GLU A 201 10.75 8.22 -6.89
CA GLU A 201 10.80 7.28 -5.77
C GLU A 201 12.11 7.42 -4.98
N ALA A 202 13.23 7.64 -5.66
CA ALA A 202 14.48 7.99 -4.99
C ALA A 202 14.39 9.35 -4.29
N GLY A 203 13.75 10.35 -4.88
CA GLY A 203 13.52 11.65 -4.25
C GLY A 203 12.74 11.53 -2.93
N LYS A 204 11.70 10.70 -2.91
CA LYS A 204 10.91 10.39 -1.70
C LYS A 204 11.75 9.64 -0.66
N LEU A 205 12.53 8.64 -1.07
CA LEU A 205 13.44 7.92 -0.18
C LEU A 205 14.45 8.87 0.49
N LEU A 206 15.08 9.75 -0.30
CA LEU A 206 16.01 10.74 0.22
C LEU A 206 15.29 11.69 1.19
N GLY A 207 14.07 12.12 0.86
CA GLY A 207 13.28 12.99 1.72
C GLY A 207 12.94 12.34 3.06
N ASP A 208 12.57 11.06 3.07
CA ASP A 208 12.32 10.31 4.31
C ASP A 208 13.60 10.14 5.15
N ARG A 209 14.75 9.88 4.52
CA ARG A 209 16.06 9.78 5.20
C ARG A 209 16.51 11.12 5.79
N LEU A 210 16.39 12.20 5.02
CA LEU A 210 16.69 13.56 5.47
C LEU A 210 15.78 13.97 6.62
N TYR A 211 14.47 13.73 6.51
CA TYR A 211 13.54 14.06 7.58
C TYR A 211 13.86 13.31 8.89
N ALA A 212 14.19 12.02 8.80
CA ALA A 212 14.63 11.25 9.95
C ALA A 212 15.91 11.85 10.58
N ALA A 213 16.91 12.20 9.76
CA ALA A 213 18.15 12.80 10.22
C ALA A 213 17.93 14.21 10.82
N TYR A 214 17.10 15.04 10.19
CA TYR A 214 16.70 16.35 10.71
C TYR A 214 16.00 16.21 12.06
N SER A 215 15.12 15.21 12.23
CA SER A 215 14.36 15.01 13.47
C SER A 215 15.23 14.75 14.70
N GLU A 216 16.43 14.21 14.52
CA GLU A 216 17.43 14.03 15.59
C GLU A 216 18.17 15.34 15.94
N SER A 217 18.18 16.32 15.03
CA SER A 217 18.85 17.62 15.22
C SER A 217 18.14 18.47 16.29
N PRO A 218 18.87 18.99 17.29
CA PRO A 218 18.31 19.97 18.23
C PRO A 218 17.75 21.21 17.52
N ALA A 219 18.47 21.75 16.53
CA ALA A 219 18.05 22.94 15.79
C ALA A 219 16.73 22.72 15.03
N PHE A 220 16.52 21.52 14.47
CA PHE A 220 15.27 21.18 13.80
C PHE A 220 14.12 21.00 14.79
N ARG A 221 14.38 20.38 15.94
CA ARG A 221 13.36 20.22 17.01
C ARG A 221 12.92 21.59 17.56
N ASP A 222 13.85 22.53 17.68
CA ASP A 222 13.56 23.91 18.06
C ASP A 222 12.70 24.62 17.01
N ASP A 223 13.09 24.51 15.73
CA ASP A 223 12.29 25.04 14.61
C ASP A 223 10.88 24.41 14.56
N MET A 224 10.75 23.10 14.80
CA MET A 224 9.46 22.42 14.91
C MET A 224 8.64 22.93 16.09
N SER A 225 9.26 23.23 17.23
CA SER A 225 8.59 23.85 18.39
C SER A 225 8.06 25.24 18.04
N VAL A 226 8.87 26.06 17.36
CA VAL A 226 8.45 27.39 16.87
C VAL A 226 7.28 27.25 15.89
N LEU A 227 7.36 26.34 14.93
CA LEU A 227 6.27 26.11 13.97
C LEU A 227 4.97 25.67 14.66
N ARG A 228 5.03 24.81 15.68
CA ARG A 228 3.85 24.43 16.49
C ARG A 228 3.20 25.65 17.14
N GLY A 229 4.00 26.56 17.69
CA GLY A 229 3.51 27.81 18.28
C GLY A 229 2.93 28.82 17.28
N LEU A 230 3.22 28.65 15.99
CA LEU A 230 2.75 29.53 14.90
C LEU A 230 1.59 28.94 14.10
N LEU A 231 1.10 27.76 14.46
CA LEU A 231 -0.12 27.20 13.89
C LEU A 231 -1.27 28.18 14.12
N GLY A 232 -2.08 28.41 13.08
CA GLY A 232 -3.20 29.32 13.21
C GLY A 232 -4.23 28.75 14.19
N LYS A 233 -5.04 29.63 14.80
CA LYS A 233 -6.40 29.25 15.23
C LYS A 233 -7.26 28.99 13.99
N SER A 234 -6.83 28.10 13.10
CA SER A 234 -7.77 27.54 12.16
C SER A 234 -8.82 26.88 13.04
N PRO A 235 -10.12 27.25 12.94
CA PRO A 235 -11.14 26.37 13.47
C PRO A 235 -10.78 24.99 12.92
N ALA A 236 -10.83 23.95 13.75
CA ALA A 236 -10.82 22.59 13.22
C ALA A 236 -11.83 22.64 12.07
N ARG A 237 -11.34 22.64 10.83
CA ARG A 237 -12.20 22.84 9.67
C ARG A 237 -13.16 21.68 9.83
N PRO A 238 -14.46 21.93 10.13
CA PRO A 238 -15.35 20.90 10.68
C PRO A 238 -15.21 19.75 9.72
N ALA A 239 -14.60 18.64 10.20
CA ALA A 239 -13.88 17.68 9.35
C ALA A 239 -14.57 17.68 8.02
N VAL A 240 -13.97 18.36 7.00
CA VAL A 240 -14.76 18.67 5.80
C VAL A 240 -15.23 17.31 5.37
N LYS A 241 -16.53 17.07 5.56
CA LYS A 241 -17.24 15.99 4.94
C LYS A 241 -17.24 16.45 3.50
N ARG A 242 -16.06 16.37 2.85
CA ARG A 242 -15.96 16.06 1.46
C ARG A 242 -16.92 14.90 1.41
N ALA A 243 -17.99 15.01 0.63
CA ALA A 243 -18.71 13.82 0.27
C ALA A 243 -17.63 12.91 -0.30
N VAL A 244 -17.09 12.03 0.54
CA VAL A 244 -16.17 10.98 0.15
C VAL A 244 -17.07 10.26 -0.82
N ARG A 245 -16.78 10.43 -2.11
CA ARG A 245 -17.45 9.63 -3.11
C ARG A 245 -17.22 8.22 -2.62
N PRO A 246 -18.29 7.51 -2.22
CA PRO A 246 -18.15 6.26 -1.53
C PRO A 246 -17.33 5.34 -2.42
N ALA A 247 -16.47 4.52 -1.83
CA ALA A 247 -15.58 3.64 -2.58
C ALA A 247 -16.42 2.79 -3.55
N GLU A 248 -15.98 2.67 -4.79
CA GLU A 248 -16.68 1.85 -5.77
C GLU A 248 -16.37 0.38 -5.48
N VAL A 249 -17.42 -0.42 -5.37
CA VAL A 249 -17.33 -1.87 -5.27
C VAL A 249 -18.08 -2.46 -6.45
N TYR A 250 -17.36 -3.06 -7.38
CA TYR A 250 -17.93 -3.70 -8.56
C TYR A 250 -18.37 -5.10 -8.19
N PHE A 251 -19.58 -5.50 -8.57
CA PHE A 251 -20.18 -6.77 -8.19
C PHE A 251 -20.77 -7.47 -9.41
N THR A 252 -20.53 -8.77 -9.52
CA THR A 252 -21.24 -9.64 -10.46
C THR A 252 -21.74 -10.89 -9.74
N ARG A 253 -22.89 -11.42 -10.18
CA ARG A 253 -23.41 -12.72 -9.74
C ARG A 253 -22.79 -13.88 -10.49
N ASP A 254 -22.15 -13.62 -11.63
CA ASP A 254 -21.46 -14.63 -12.42
C ASP A 254 -20.17 -15.08 -11.73
N ILE A 255 -20.22 -16.22 -11.04
CA ILE A 255 -19.03 -16.85 -10.45
C ILE A 255 -18.36 -17.74 -11.49
N SER A 256 -17.80 -17.10 -12.51
CA SER A 256 -17.02 -17.74 -13.57
C SER A 256 -15.72 -16.99 -13.82
N PRO A 257 -14.77 -17.56 -14.59
CA PRO A 257 -13.58 -16.83 -15.03
C PRO A 257 -13.92 -15.51 -15.77
N ALA A 258 -15.04 -15.48 -16.50
CA ALA A 258 -15.50 -14.29 -17.20
C ALA A 258 -15.98 -13.21 -16.22
N GLY A 259 -16.82 -13.56 -15.26
CA GLY A 259 -17.26 -12.66 -14.20
C GLY A 259 -16.10 -12.13 -13.36
N LEU A 260 -15.14 -12.98 -13.01
CA LEU A 260 -13.91 -12.58 -12.30
C LEU A 260 -13.11 -11.54 -13.10
N LYS A 261 -12.92 -11.78 -14.40
CA LYS A 261 -12.23 -10.84 -15.30
C LYS A 261 -13.00 -9.53 -15.43
N ALA A 262 -14.33 -9.57 -15.52
CA ALA A 262 -15.17 -8.39 -15.66
C ALA A 262 -15.06 -7.44 -14.46
N VAL A 263 -15.10 -7.96 -13.22
CA VAL A 263 -14.91 -7.13 -12.03
C VAL A 263 -13.47 -6.61 -11.91
N TYR A 264 -12.47 -7.41 -12.32
CA TYR A 264 -11.07 -6.97 -12.34
C TYR A 264 -10.84 -5.78 -13.28
N GLU A 265 -11.40 -5.83 -14.51
CA GLU A 265 -11.22 -4.76 -15.50
C GLU A 265 -11.78 -3.41 -15.02
N LYS A 266 -12.84 -3.43 -14.21
CA LYS A 266 -13.42 -2.22 -13.61
C LYS A 266 -12.52 -1.54 -12.60
N LEU A 267 -11.59 -2.27 -11.98
CA LEU A 267 -10.61 -1.69 -11.06
C LEU A 267 -9.69 -0.68 -11.74
N ALA A 268 -9.54 -0.75 -13.08
CA ALA A 268 -8.52 -0.02 -13.83
C ALA A 268 -7.11 -0.14 -13.20
N PHE A 269 -6.85 -1.28 -12.55
CA PHE A 269 -5.62 -1.51 -11.81
C PHE A 269 -4.49 -1.82 -12.78
N THR A 270 -3.50 -0.93 -12.85
CA THR A 270 -2.26 -1.16 -13.59
C THR A 270 -1.15 -1.56 -12.62
N PRO A 271 -0.73 -2.84 -12.60
CA PRO A 271 0.42 -3.28 -11.83
C PRO A 271 1.69 -2.53 -12.24
N SER A 272 2.55 -2.27 -11.26
CA SER A 272 3.91 -1.77 -11.46
C SER A 272 4.88 -2.84 -10.98
N GLY A 273 5.94 -3.10 -11.75
CA GLY A 273 6.90 -4.18 -11.46
C GLY A 273 6.25 -5.58 -11.50
N ARG A 274 6.82 -6.53 -10.75
CA ARG A 274 6.26 -7.88 -10.62
C ARG A 274 4.94 -7.83 -9.84
N LEU A 275 3.92 -8.55 -10.33
CA LEU A 275 2.63 -8.69 -9.67
C LEU A 275 2.60 -9.94 -8.78
N GLY A 276 2.43 -9.72 -7.48
CA GLY A 276 2.08 -10.78 -6.54
C GLY A 276 0.56 -10.99 -6.51
N VAL A 277 0.09 -12.22 -6.68
CA VAL A 277 -1.31 -12.59 -6.54
C VAL A 277 -1.49 -13.31 -5.22
N LYS A 278 -2.06 -12.64 -4.23
CA LYS A 278 -2.29 -13.23 -2.92
C LYS A 278 -3.62 -13.96 -2.91
N VAL A 279 -3.57 -15.28 -2.76
CA VAL A 279 -4.74 -16.14 -2.54
C VAL A 279 -4.43 -17.13 -1.43
N HIS A 280 -5.45 -17.75 -0.83
CA HIS A 280 -5.25 -18.81 0.14
C HIS A 280 -5.28 -20.17 -0.57
N PHE A 281 -4.24 -20.99 -0.43
CA PHE A 281 -4.16 -22.26 -1.18
C PHE A 281 -5.08 -23.37 -0.68
N GLY A 282 -5.71 -23.18 0.48
CA GLY A 282 -6.52 -24.18 1.15
C GLY A 282 -5.65 -25.13 1.97
N GLU A 283 -6.12 -25.51 3.16
CA GLU A 283 -5.45 -26.52 3.97
C GLU A 283 -5.71 -27.93 3.42
N LYS A 284 -4.75 -28.85 3.53
CA LYS A 284 -4.96 -30.22 3.07
C LYS A 284 -6.21 -30.83 3.72
N GLY A 285 -7.09 -31.40 2.90
CA GLY A 285 -8.39 -31.94 3.31
C GLY A 285 -9.56 -30.95 3.20
N ASN A 286 -9.29 -29.64 3.12
CA ASN A 286 -10.33 -28.65 2.88
C ASN A 286 -10.79 -28.73 1.42
N ARG A 287 -12.11 -28.77 1.19
CA ARG A 287 -12.70 -28.83 -0.17
C ARG A 287 -13.47 -27.56 -0.56
N ASN A 288 -13.50 -26.58 0.32
CA ASN A 288 -14.29 -25.36 0.23
C ASN A 288 -13.43 -24.14 -0.13
N PHE A 289 -12.17 -24.28 -0.54
CA PHE A 289 -11.35 -23.14 -0.98
C PHE A 289 -11.71 -22.74 -2.42
N ILE A 290 -11.30 -21.53 -2.84
CA ILE A 290 -11.59 -21.06 -4.20
C ILE A 290 -10.99 -22.04 -5.23
N PRO A 291 -11.78 -22.57 -6.17
CA PRO A 291 -11.25 -23.45 -7.21
C PRO A 291 -10.15 -22.73 -8.02
N PRO A 292 -8.92 -23.27 -8.11
CA PRO A 292 -7.83 -22.61 -8.82
C PRO A 292 -8.14 -22.33 -10.29
N ALA A 293 -8.99 -23.16 -10.91
CA ALA A 293 -9.46 -22.98 -12.28
C ALA A 293 -10.22 -21.65 -12.49
N LEU A 294 -10.91 -21.14 -11.46
CA LEU A 294 -11.62 -19.86 -11.53
C LEU A 294 -10.65 -18.69 -11.80
N LEU A 295 -9.43 -18.77 -11.28
CA LEU A 295 -8.43 -17.69 -11.32
C LEU A 295 -7.46 -17.83 -12.51
N LYS A 296 -7.43 -18.98 -13.17
CA LYS A 296 -6.34 -19.38 -14.07
C LYS A 296 -6.11 -18.37 -15.20
N ASP A 297 -7.16 -18.05 -15.95
CA ASP A 297 -7.06 -17.18 -17.13
C ASP A 297 -6.64 -15.76 -16.74
N LEU A 298 -7.19 -15.23 -15.65
CA LEU A 298 -6.83 -13.91 -15.14
C LEU A 298 -5.36 -13.87 -14.71
N VAL A 299 -4.92 -14.83 -13.89
CA VAL A 299 -3.56 -14.82 -13.33
C VAL A 299 -2.50 -15.05 -14.41
N VAL A 300 -2.75 -15.97 -15.34
CA VAL A 300 -1.86 -16.20 -16.50
C VAL A 300 -1.81 -14.96 -17.40
N GLY A 301 -2.96 -14.36 -17.71
CA GLY A 301 -3.04 -13.15 -18.52
C GLY A 301 -2.29 -11.96 -17.90
N LEU A 302 -2.31 -11.85 -16.57
CA LEU A 302 -1.58 -10.82 -15.83
C LEU A 302 -0.11 -11.17 -15.57
N LYS A 303 0.35 -12.35 -15.96
CA LYS A 303 1.69 -12.88 -15.63
C LYS A 303 1.98 -12.81 -14.12
N GLY A 304 0.96 -13.06 -13.30
CA GLY A 304 1.04 -12.99 -11.86
C GLY A 304 1.86 -14.14 -11.26
N THR A 305 2.51 -13.88 -10.12
CA THR A 305 3.11 -14.91 -9.26
C THR A 305 2.24 -15.09 -8.04
N PHE A 306 1.79 -16.31 -7.74
CA PHE A 306 1.09 -16.56 -6.48
C PHE A 306 2.02 -16.33 -5.30
N VAL A 307 1.54 -15.58 -4.31
CA VAL A 307 2.31 -15.28 -3.10
C VAL A 307 1.57 -15.78 -1.87
N GLU A 308 2.30 -16.33 -0.91
CA GLU A 308 1.80 -16.77 0.40
C GLU A 308 2.92 -16.65 1.44
N THR A 309 2.62 -16.90 2.71
CA THR A 309 3.58 -16.98 3.81
C THR A 309 3.22 -18.13 4.75
N ASN A 310 4.19 -18.94 5.16
CA ASN A 310 3.93 -20.14 5.96
C ASN A 310 3.02 -19.88 7.17
N THR A 311 2.11 -20.81 7.42
CA THR A 311 1.16 -20.71 8.51
C THR A 311 1.90 -20.74 9.85
N LEU A 312 1.40 -19.99 10.83
CA LEU A 312 1.90 -20.08 12.21
C LEU A 312 1.64 -21.46 12.83
N TYR A 313 0.58 -22.11 12.36
CA TYR A 313 0.04 -23.36 12.89
C TYR A 313 0.59 -24.53 12.11
N GLY A 314 0.65 -25.70 12.76
CA GLY A 314 0.90 -26.96 12.08
C GLY A 314 -0.15 -27.25 11.00
N GLY A 315 0.12 -28.22 10.15
CA GLY A 315 -0.62 -28.44 8.91
C GLY A 315 0.33 -28.46 7.72
N SER A 316 -0.19 -28.70 6.53
CA SER A 316 0.63 -28.90 5.34
C SER A 316 1.17 -27.60 4.74
N ARG A 317 1.00 -26.46 5.43
CA ARG A 317 1.45 -25.13 5.00
C ARG A 317 2.34 -24.42 6.03
N SER A 318 2.82 -25.18 7.01
CA SER A 318 3.60 -24.67 8.15
C SER A 318 5.10 -24.52 7.83
N ASP A 319 5.59 -25.21 6.80
CA ASP A 319 6.94 -25.05 6.25
C ASP A 319 6.87 -24.96 4.71
N THR A 320 7.89 -24.35 4.12
CA THR A 320 7.92 -24.04 2.68
C THR A 320 7.76 -25.27 1.79
N ALA A 321 8.40 -26.39 2.13
CA ALA A 321 8.39 -27.57 1.27
C ALA A 321 7.01 -28.22 1.24
N SER A 322 6.40 -28.42 2.43
CA SER A 322 5.04 -28.95 2.52
C SER A 322 4.01 -27.98 1.93
N HIS A 323 4.21 -26.67 2.10
CA HIS A 323 3.33 -25.65 1.58
C HIS A 323 3.29 -25.66 0.04
N LEU A 324 4.46 -25.76 -0.59
CA LEU A 324 4.57 -25.91 -2.05
C LEU A 324 3.96 -27.23 -2.54
N ALA A 325 4.11 -28.32 -1.77
CA ALA A 325 3.45 -29.58 -2.09
C ALA A 325 1.91 -29.45 -2.03
N THR A 326 1.38 -28.75 -1.02
CA THR A 326 -0.06 -28.44 -0.90
C THR A 326 -0.53 -27.58 -2.07
N ALA A 327 0.22 -26.53 -2.42
CA ALA A 327 -0.10 -25.68 -3.57
C ALA A 327 -0.18 -26.51 -4.87
N ARG A 328 0.72 -27.47 -5.07
CA ARG A 328 0.70 -28.41 -6.20
C ARG A 328 -0.51 -29.35 -6.16
N GLU A 329 -0.74 -30.00 -5.02
CA GLU A 329 -1.86 -30.92 -4.81
C GLU A 329 -3.21 -30.24 -5.07
N HIS A 330 -3.35 -28.99 -4.64
CA HIS A 330 -4.56 -28.21 -4.83
C HIS A 330 -4.64 -27.49 -6.17
N GLY A 331 -3.62 -27.59 -7.05
CA GLY A 331 -3.69 -27.09 -8.43
C GLY A 331 -3.30 -25.62 -8.65
N TRP A 332 -2.52 -25.01 -7.74
CA TRP A 332 -2.07 -23.60 -7.84
C TRP A 332 -0.81 -23.41 -8.69
N THR A 333 -0.12 -24.47 -9.09
CA THR A 333 1.19 -24.40 -9.77
C THR A 333 1.10 -24.18 -11.29
N TYR A 334 -0.02 -23.67 -11.82
CA TYR A 334 -0.11 -23.22 -13.22
C TYR A 334 0.54 -21.85 -13.46
N ALA A 335 0.88 -21.15 -12.38
CA ALA A 335 1.70 -19.94 -12.37
C ALA A 335 2.81 -20.11 -11.31
N PRO A 336 3.88 -19.29 -11.34
CA PRO A 336 4.92 -19.33 -10.31
C PRO A 336 4.32 -19.15 -8.91
N VAL A 337 4.87 -19.84 -7.91
CA VAL A 337 4.48 -19.74 -6.50
C VAL A 337 5.69 -19.28 -5.68
N ASP A 338 5.51 -18.25 -4.86
CA ASP A 338 6.51 -17.71 -3.95
C ASP A 338 5.97 -17.73 -2.52
N ILE A 339 6.58 -18.58 -1.68
CA ILE A 339 6.37 -18.55 -0.23
C ILE A 339 7.31 -17.49 0.32
N MET A 340 6.78 -16.28 0.52
CA MET A 340 7.56 -15.06 0.68
C MET A 340 8.44 -15.04 1.93
N ASP A 341 8.18 -15.90 2.90
CA ASP A 341 8.95 -16.06 4.13
C ASP A 341 9.94 -17.23 4.11
N ALA A 342 10.10 -17.92 2.96
CA ALA A 342 11.03 -19.04 2.81
C ALA A 342 12.49 -18.64 3.10
N ASP A 343 12.88 -17.42 2.73
CA ASP A 343 14.22 -16.87 2.94
C ASP A 343 14.28 -15.94 4.19
N GLY A 344 13.31 -16.07 5.10
CA GLY A 344 13.17 -15.29 6.32
C GLY A 344 12.17 -14.15 6.22
N GLU A 345 12.18 -13.27 7.22
CA GLU A 345 11.23 -12.19 7.41
C GLU A 345 11.90 -10.80 7.38
N THR A 346 11.09 -9.77 7.15
CA THR A 346 11.51 -8.36 7.24
C THR A 346 10.48 -7.54 7.98
N ALA A 347 10.92 -6.43 8.57
CA ALA A 347 10.05 -5.49 9.28
C ALA A 347 9.68 -4.32 8.36
N VAL A 348 8.38 -4.07 8.21
CA VAL A 348 7.86 -2.84 7.61
C VAL A 348 7.56 -1.85 8.73
N PRO A 349 8.13 -0.63 8.71
CA PRO A 349 7.84 0.40 9.71
C PRO A 349 6.35 0.74 9.75
N TYR A 350 5.78 0.77 10.96
CA TYR A 350 4.39 1.12 11.17
C TYR A 350 4.21 1.72 12.57
N LYS A 351 3.20 2.55 12.80
CA LYS A 351 2.91 3.09 14.13
C LYS A 351 1.42 3.08 14.38
N GLY A 352 0.95 2.01 15.03
CA GLY A 352 -0.42 1.85 15.49
C GLY A 352 -0.52 1.68 17.00
N LYS A 353 -1.71 1.35 17.49
CA LYS A 353 -1.98 1.05 18.91
C LYS A 353 -1.27 -0.20 19.38
N TYR A 354 -1.18 -1.23 18.52
CA TYR A 354 -0.62 -2.54 18.88
C TYR A 354 0.76 -2.81 18.30
N PHE A 355 1.11 -2.15 17.20
CA PHE A 355 2.32 -2.45 16.45
C PHE A 355 3.15 -1.19 16.18
N SER A 356 4.44 -1.27 16.49
CA SER A 356 5.47 -0.30 16.06
C SER A 356 6.21 -0.73 14.77
N ARG A 357 5.82 -1.89 14.22
CA ARG A 357 6.27 -2.48 12.95
C ARG A 357 5.41 -3.68 12.63
N VAL A 358 5.31 -4.04 11.36
CA VAL A 358 4.71 -5.30 10.93
C VAL A 358 5.79 -6.21 10.33
N MET A 359 5.83 -7.47 10.77
CA MET A 359 6.73 -8.49 10.25
C MET A 359 6.08 -9.20 9.05
N VAL A 360 6.73 -9.17 7.90
CA VAL A 360 6.26 -9.77 6.65
C VAL A 360 7.30 -10.73 6.08
N GLY A 361 6.91 -11.59 5.14
CA GLY A 361 7.89 -12.40 4.41
C GLY A 361 8.89 -11.52 3.66
N LYS A 362 10.19 -11.83 3.75
CA LYS A 362 11.27 -11.04 3.12
C LYS A 362 11.08 -10.92 1.60
N GLY A 363 10.50 -11.93 0.97
CA GLY A 363 10.16 -11.97 -0.45
C GLY A 363 9.12 -10.93 -0.89
N MET A 364 8.37 -10.32 0.02
CA MET A 364 7.40 -9.27 -0.31
C MET A 364 8.05 -8.11 -1.10
N GLY A 365 9.31 -7.77 -0.82
CA GLY A 365 10.04 -6.71 -1.53
C GLY A 365 10.35 -7.00 -3.01
N LYS A 366 10.11 -8.23 -3.50
CA LYS A 366 10.29 -8.61 -4.91
C LYS A 366 9.19 -8.06 -5.82
N TYR A 367 8.09 -7.56 -5.25
CA TYR A 367 6.86 -7.19 -5.99
C TYR A 367 6.58 -5.70 -5.87
N GLY A 368 6.23 -5.06 -6.98
CA GLY A 368 5.83 -3.65 -7.01
C GLY A 368 4.32 -3.45 -6.89
N SER A 369 3.53 -4.53 -6.98
CA SER A 369 2.07 -4.50 -6.91
C SER A 369 1.51 -5.84 -6.46
N PHE A 370 0.35 -5.81 -5.82
CA PHE A 370 -0.36 -7.00 -5.36
C PHE A 370 -1.84 -6.98 -5.75
N LEU A 371 -2.34 -8.12 -6.24
CA LEU A 371 -3.76 -8.41 -6.36
C LEU A 371 -4.13 -9.41 -5.25
N VAL A 372 -4.98 -9.00 -4.31
CA VAL A 372 -5.39 -9.84 -3.19
C VAL A 372 -6.77 -10.41 -3.49
N ILE A 373 -6.83 -11.72 -3.71
CA ILE A 373 -8.06 -12.46 -3.99
C ILE A 373 -8.40 -13.29 -2.75
N SER A 374 -9.52 -12.98 -2.12
CA SER A 374 -9.94 -13.62 -0.87
C SER A 374 -11.19 -14.44 -1.08
N HIS A 375 -11.22 -15.61 -0.45
CA HIS A 375 -12.47 -16.31 -0.24
C HIS A 375 -13.18 -15.66 0.95
N PHE A 376 -14.29 -14.97 0.71
CA PHE A 376 -15.03 -14.32 1.79
C PHE A 376 -15.87 -15.36 2.54
N LYS A 377 -15.52 -15.66 3.80
CA LYS A 377 -16.20 -16.70 4.60
C LYS A 377 -16.01 -16.51 6.10
N GLY A 378 -16.63 -17.37 6.92
CA GLY A 378 -16.54 -17.31 8.38
C GLY A 378 -15.13 -17.56 8.90
N HIS A 379 -14.80 -16.92 10.03
CA HIS A 379 -13.53 -17.14 10.71
C HIS A 379 -13.63 -16.79 12.20
N GLY A 380 -13.49 -17.78 13.09
CA GLY A 380 -13.50 -17.68 14.57
C GLY A 380 -13.45 -16.27 15.18
N SER A 381 -12.29 -15.85 15.72
CA SER A 381 -12.18 -14.54 16.42
C SER A 381 -12.31 -13.31 15.52
N ALA A 382 -12.31 -13.49 14.20
CA ALA A 382 -12.37 -12.40 13.24
C ALA A 382 -13.81 -12.10 12.77
N GLY A 383 -14.78 -12.98 13.08
CA GLY A 383 -16.10 -13.00 12.47
C GLY A 383 -16.05 -13.60 11.06
N PHE A 384 -15.33 -12.94 10.14
CA PHE A 384 -15.11 -13.41 8.78
C PHE A 384 -13.65 -13.24 8.34
N GLY A 385 -13.27 -13.94 7.27
CA GLY A 385 -12.05 -13.74 6.52
C GLY A 385 -12.37 -13.11 5.17
N GLY A 386 -11.88 -11.91 4.93
CA GLY A 386 -11.95 -11.18 3.66
C GLY A 386 -10.60 -10.57 3.29
N ALA A 387 -10.61 -9.52 2.48
CA ALA A 387 -9.42 -8.79 2.04
C ALA A 387 -8.56 -8.30 3.22
N VAL A 388 -9.17 -7.72 4.26
CA VAL A 388 -8.43 -7.21 5.43
C VAL A 388 -7.68 -8.34 6.15
N LYS A 389 -8.34 -9.48 6.39
CA LYS A 389 -7.69 -10.63 7.03
C LYS A 389 -6.61 -11.22 6.13
N ASN A 390 -6.84 -11.30 4.82
CA ASN A 390 -5.88 -11.85 3.87
C ASN A 390 -4.62 -10.97 3.77
N LEU A 391 -4.78 -9.64 3.80
CA LEU A 391 -3.68 -8.69 3.97
C LEU A 391 -2.91 -8.94 5.28
N ALA A 392 -3.65 -8.96 6.40
CA ALA A 392 -3.06 -9.04 7.73
C ALA A 392 -2.31 -10.36 7.97
N MET A 393 -2.95 -11.49 7.68
CA MET A 393 -2.41 -12.83 7.96
C MET A 393 -1.59 -13.38 6.80
N GLY A 394 -1.99 -13.10 5.57
CA GLY A 394 -1.41 -13.72 4.40
C GLY A 394 -0.06 -13.13 3.96
N PHE A 395 0.25 -11.91 4.40
CA PHE A 395 1.57 -11.28 4.21
C PHE A 395 2.45 -11.38 5.44
N ALA A 396 1.88 -11.62 6.62
CA ALA A 396 2.62 -11.71 7.86
C ALA A 396 3.52 -12.95 7.87
N SER A 397 4.77 -12.80 8.31
CA SER A 397 5.61 -13.96 8.64
C SER A 397 5.03 -14.73 9.85
N PRO A 398 5.56 -15.91 10.22
CA PRO A 398 5.15 -16.62 11.42
C PRO A 398 5.26 -15.75 12.69
N THR A 399 6.35 -14.97 12.82
CA THR A 399 6.47 -13.97 13.90
C THR A 399 5.34 -12.95 13.85
N GLY A 400 5.04 -12.45 12.65
CA GLY A 400 3.96 -11.49 12.44
C GLY A 400 2.57 -12.01 12.79
N LYS A 401 2.26 -13.24 12.36
CA LYS A 401 1.03 -13.95 12.70
C LYS A 401 0.94 -14.16 14.22
N LYS A 402 2.06 -14.48 14.89
CA LYS A 402 2.14 -14.59 16.34
C LYS A 402 1.84 -13.27 17.05
N LEU A 403 2.42 -12.17 16.59
CA LEU A 403 2.17 -10.83 17.15
C LEU A 403 0.68 -10.44 17.05
N GLN A 404 0.01 -10.80 15.96
CA GLN A 404 -1.44 -10.57 15.80
C GLN A 404 -2.28 -11.39 16.80
N HIS A 405 -1.84 -12.59 17.17
CA HIS A 405 -2.51 -13.44 18.17
C HIS A 405 -2.05 -13.18 19.62
N SER A 406 -1.03 -12.34 19.84
CA SER A 406 -0.51 -12.06 21.19
C SER A 406 -1.62 -11.63 22.17
N GLY A 407 -1.59 -12.19 23.38
CA GLY A 407 -2.61 -11.95 24.41
C GLY A 407 -3.85 -12.85 24.32
N GLN A 408 -3.95 -13.75 23.35
CA GLN A 408 -4.99 -14.79 23.27
C GLN A 408 -4.43 -16.15 23.72
N PHE A 409 -4.23 -16.31 25.02
CA PHE A 409 -3.76 -17.59 25.56
C PHE A 409 -4.94 -18.57 25.73
N PRO A 410 -4.78 -19.84 25.30
CA PRO A 410 -5.74 -20.88 25.60
C PRO A 410 -5.70 -21.26 27.07
N PHE A 411 -6.80 -21.84 27.53
CA PHE A 411 -6.92 -22.45 28.85
C PHE A 411 -7.75 -23.74 28.73
N ASN A 412 -7.59 -24.62 29.70
CA ASN A 412 -8.28 -25.91 29.73
C ASN A 412 -9.51 -25.85 30.64
N ARG A 413 -10.69 -26.19 30.10
CA ARG A 413 -11.91 -26.50 30.88
C ARG A 413 -11.79 -27.90 31.45
N LYS A 414 -11.47 -27.99 32.73
CA LYS A 414 -11.21 -29.26 33.42
C LYS A 414 -12.40 -30.22 33.31
N GLU A 415 -13.62 -29.67 33.22
CA GLU A 415 -14.89 -30.41 33.17
C GLU A 415 -15.11 -31.10 31.82
N LYS A 416 -14.56 -30.55 30.74
CA LYS A 416 -14.62 -31.13 29.38
C LYS A 416 -13.40 -31.97 29.04
N CYS A 417 -12.34 -31.88 29.84
CA CYS A 417 -11.04 -32.48 29.55
C CYS A 417 -11.03 -33.97 29.90
N ILE A 418 -10.95 -34.83 28.88
CA ILE A 418 -10.79 -36.28 29.06
C ILE A 418 -9.34 -36.72 29.26
N LYS A 419 -8.41 -35.76 29.46
CA LYS A 419 -6.98 -36.00 29.70
C LYS A 419 -6.30 -36.90 28.65
N CYS A 420 -6.71 -36.82 27.38
CA CYS A 420 -6.16 -37.66 26.31
C CYS A 420 -4.69 -37.37 25.93
N GLY A 421 -4.13 -36.23 26.35
CA GLY A 421 -2.72 -35.89 26.11
C GLY A 421 -2.42 -35.27 24.74
N LEU A 422 -3.35 -35.30 23.78
CA LEU A 422 -3.13 -34.81 22.42
C LEU A 422 -2.64 -33.36 22.37
N CYS A 423 -3.25 -32.47 23.15
CA CYS A 423 -2.85 -31.06 23.18
C CYS A 423 -1.39 -30.86 23.66
N ARG A 424 -0.92 -31.70 24.59
CA ARG A 424 0.48 -31.67 25.07
C ARG A 424 1.41 -32.15 23.98
N LYS A 425 1.08 -33.30 23.36
CA LYS A 425 1.87 -33.92 22.29
C LYS A 425 2.05 -32.99 21.09
N GLU A 426 1.01 -32.25 20.73
CA GLU A 426 1.02 -31.35 19.58
C GLU A 426 1.45 -29.91 19.92
N CYS A 427 1.88 -29.63 21.16
CA CYS A 427 2.32 -28.30 21.53
C CYS A 427 3.76 -28.05 21.02
N PRO A 428 3.98 -27.13 20.06
CA PRO A 428 5.30 -26.97 19.43
C PRO A 428 6.35 -26.32 20.35
N VAL A 429 5.96 -25.89 21.56
CA VAL A 429 6.80 -25.13 22.50
C VAL A 429 6.67 -25.65 23.93
N ASP A 430 6.11 -26.86 24.10
CA ASP A 430 5.94 -27.51 25.40
C ASP A 430 5.30 -26.62 26.48
N ALA A 431 4.32 -25.81 26.06
CA ALA A 431 3.64 -24.85 26.94
C ALA A 431 2.49 -25.48 27.75
N ILE A 432 2.22 -26.78 27.63
CA ILE A 432 1.13 -27.44 28.36
C ILE A 432 1.70 -28.36 29.45
N ARG A 433 1.42 -27.99 30.69
CA ARG A 433 1.87 -28.70 31.90
C ARG A 433 1.16 -30.06 32.07
N GLU A 434 1.65 -30.87 33.01
CA GLU A 434 1.08 -32.19 33.29
C GLU A 434 -0.38 -32.15 33.76
N ASP A 435 -0.77 -31.09 34.46
CA ASP A 435 -2.14 -30.83 34.87
C ASP A 435 -3.01 -30.24 33.75
N TYR A 436 -2.49 -30.19 32.52
CA TYR A 436 -3.11 -29.62 31.33
C TYR A 436 -3.38 -28.10 31.44
N SER A 437 -2.76 -27.41 32.41
CA SER A 437 -2.71 -25.95 32.43
C SER A 437 -1.72 -25.43 31.39
N ILE A 438 -1.96 -24.21 30.91
CA ILE A 438 -1.11 -23.58 29.89
C ILE A 438 -0.16 -22.60 30.57
N ASP A 439 1.13 -22.76 30.26
CA ASP A 439 2.19 -21.85 30.64
C ASP A 439 2.16 -20.63 29.71
N GLU A 440 1.54 -19.53 30.14
CA GLU A 440 1.44 -18.32 29.33
C GLU A 440 2.81 -17.72 28.96
N ALA A 441 3.87 -17.96 29.74
CA ALA A 441 5.21 -17.47 29.45
C ALA A 441 5.87 -18.25 28.29
N LYS A 442 5.58 -19.55 28.18
CA LYS A 442 6.02 -20.38 27.05
C LYS A 442 5.04 -20.37 25.88
N CYS A 443 3.76 -20.14 26.17
CA CYS A 443 2.70 -20.23 25.19
C CYS A 443 2.88 -19.16 24.12
N ILE A 444 3.05 -19.62 22.89
CA ILE A 444 3.16 -18.73 21.74
C ILE A 444 1.80 -18.34 21.14
N GLY A 445 0.69 -18.70 21.80
CA GLY A 445 -0.67 -18.38 21.33
C GLY A 445 -1.03 -19.04 19.99
N CYS A 446 -0.41 -20.18 19.65
CA CYS A 446 -0.57 -20.84 18.35
C CYS A 446 -1.89 -21.60 18.19
N GLY A 447 -2.72 -21.74 19.21
CA GLY A 447 -4.05 -22.37 19.08
C GLY A 447 -4.09 -23.87 18.74
N LYS A 448 -2.96 -24.53 18.41
CA LYS A 448 -2.92 -25.96 18.01
C LYS A 448 -3.58 -26.90 19.01
N CYS A 449 -3.39 -26.62 20.30
CA CYS A 449 -4.01 -27.34 21.40
C CYS A 449 -5.54 -27.28 21.42
N ALA A 450 -6.14 -26.18 20.93
CA ALA A 450 -7.59 -26.03 20.79
C ALA A 450 -8.11 -26.82 19.59
N GLU A 451 -7.42 -26.71 18.44
CA GLU A 451 -7.74 -27.43 17.20
C GLU A 451 -7.77 -28.94 17.38
N ILE A 452 -6.75 -29.52 18.04
CA ILE A 452 -6.65 -30.98 18.20
C ILE A 452 -7.54 -31.51 19.33
N CYS A 453 -8.21 -30.66 20.11
CA CYS A 453 -8.95 -31.11 21.28
C CYS A 453 -10.26 -31.81 20.87
N PRO A 454 -10.38 -33.14 21.02
CA PRO A 454 -11.55 -33.88 20.51
C PRO A 454 -12.84 -33.56 21.27
N THR A 455 -12.73 -33.03 22.49
CA THR A 455 -13.87 -32.66 23.33
C THR A 455 -14.11 -31.14 23.39
N GLY A 456 -13.30 -30.34 22.68
CA GLY A 456 -13.36 -28.89 22.77
C GLY A 456 -13.08 -28.33 24.17
N ALA A 457 -12.29 -29.04 24.98
CA ALA A 457 -11.93 -28.63 26.35
C ALA A 457 -10.91 -27.49 26.39
N ILE A 458 -10.05 -27.38 25.36
CA ILE A 458 -9.08 -26.28 25.26
C ILE A 458 -9.76 -25.11 24.57
N GLU A 459 -10.17 -24.15 25.37
CA GLU A 459 -10.80 -22.92 24.90
C GLU A 459 -9.73 -21.84 24.83
N THR A 460 -9.67 -21.08 23.72
CA THR A 460 -9.02 -19.78 23.79
C THR A 460 -9.89 -18.88 24.65
N LYS A 461 -9.33 -17.88 25.34
CA LYS A 461 -10.14 -16.79 25.92
C LYS A 461 -10.85 -15.99 24.80
N GLN A 462 -11.72 -16.60 24.00
CA GLN A 462 -12.86 -15.87 23.45
C GLN A 462 -13.85 -15.71 24.60
N SER A 463 -14.05 -14.47 25.09
CA SER A 463 -15.25 -13.99 25.81
C SER A 463 -15.06 -13.16 27.09
N ARG A 464 -13.91 -12.51 27.36
CA ARG A 464 -14.00 -11.19 28.05
C ARG A 464 -14.10 -10.02 27.08
N THR A 465 -13.49 -10.13 25.89
CA THR A 465 -13.43 -9.04 24.91
C THR A 465 -14.05 -9.35 23.56
N GLY A 466 -14.72 -10.51 23.37
CA GLY A 466 -15.44 -10.84 22.13
C GLY A 466 -14.61 -10.85 20.83
N GLY A 467 -13.28 -11.07 20.89
CA GLY A 467 -12.40 -11.02 19.71
C GLY A 467 -12.00 -9.62 19.25
N LEU A 468 -12.48 -8.56 19.92
CA LEU A 468 -12.26 -7.16 19.50
C LEU A 468 -10.76 -6.79 19.34
N PRO A 469 -9.86 -7.08 20.29
CA PRO A 469 -8.44 -6.73 20.13
C PRO A 469 -7.78 -7.44 18.95
N PHE A 470 -8.23 -8.66 18.62
CA PHE A 470 -7.73 -9.39 17.46
C PHE A 470 -8.14 -8.70 16.17
N GLN A 471 -9.40 -8.30 16.06
CA GLN A 471 -9.94 -7.59 14.91
C GLN A 471 -9.24 -6.24 14.70
N GLU A 472 -8.98 -5.49 15.77
CA GLU A 472 -8.18 -4.26 15.66
C GLU A 472 -6.76 -4.55 15.18
N LYS A 473 -6.12 -5.59 15.71
CA LYS A 473 -4.79 -6.02 15.27
C LYS A 473 -4.78 -6.42 13.79
N LEU A 474 -5.80 -7.13 13.29
CA LEU A 474 -5.91 -7.47 11.86
C LEU A 474 -5.92 -6.20 11.00
N ALA A 475 -6.79 -5.24 11.34
CA ALA A 475 -6.88 -3.98 10.61
C ALA A 475 -5.57 -3.18 10.66
N GLU A 476 -4.95 -3.04 11.83
CA GLU A 476 -3.64 -2.36 11.96
C GLU A 476 -2.54 -3.06 11.17
N TYR A 477 -2.50 -4.39 11.18
CA TYR A 477 -1.51 -5.15 10.43
C TYR A 477 -1.69 -4.98 8.92
N ALA A 478 -2.93 -5.05 8.44
CA ALA A 478 -3.28 -4.78 7.04
C ALA A 478 -2.88 -3.36 6.63
N ARG A 479 -3.04 -2.36 7.52
CA ARG A 479 -2.58 -0.99 7.28
C ARG A 479 -1.06 -0.90 7.18
N GLY A 480 -0.33 -1.61 8.04
CA GLY A 480 1.12 -1.70 7.95
C GLY A 480 1.59 -2.37 6.66
N VAL A 481 0.96 -3.46 6.24
CA VAL A 481 1.28 -4.20 4.99
C VAL A 481 1.06 -3.34 3.76
N THR A 482 0.00 -2.52 3.76
CA THR A 482 -0.38 -1.66 2.64
C THR A 482 0.38 -0.33 2.60
N ALA A 483 1.17 -0.02 3.64
CA ALA A 483 1.94 1.21 3.72
C ALA A 483 3.07 1.24 2.67
N GLY A 484 2.78 1.82 1.50
CA GLY A 484 3.74 2.05 0.42
C GLY A 484 3.68 1.06 -0.75
N GLY A 485 2.71 0.13 -0.77
CA GLY A 485 2.49 -0.77 -1.89
C GLY A 485 1.25 -0.43 -2.71
N ARG A 486 1.19 -0.94 -3.95
CA ARG A 486 0.02 -0.81 -4.84
C ARG A 486 -0.82 -2.07 -4.74
N PHE A 487 -2.05 -1.95 -4.24
CA PHE A 487 -2.93 -3.08 -4.01
C PHE A 487 -4.25 -2.92 -4.75
N ALA A 488 -4.83 -4.03 -5.15
CA ALA A 488 -6.23 -4.14 -5.53
C ALA A 488 -6.81 -5.43 -4.95
N TYR A 489 -8.13 -5.46 -4.77
CA TYR A 489 -8.79 -6.49 -3.97
C TYR A 489 -9.97 -7.10 -4.72
N ILE A 490 -10.09 -8.43 -4.59
CA ILE A 490 -11.23 -9.21 -5.07
C ILE A 490 -11.69 -10.12 -3.94
N ASN A 491 -13.00 -10.16 -3.68
CA ASN A 491 -13.63 -11.14 -2.80
C ASN A 491 -14.50 -12.07 -3.65
N VAL A 492 -14.32 -13.37 -3.48
CA VAL A 492 -15.18 -14.41 -4.05
C VAL A 492 -16.09 -14.91 -2.93
N LEU A 493 -17.40 -14.74 -3.09
CA LEU A 493 -18.43 -15.13 -2.13
C LEU A 493 -19.16 -16.36 -2.70
N MET A 494 -18.55 -17.52 -2.49
CA MET A 494 -19.13 -18.81 -2.86
C MET A 494 -19.07 -19.75 -1.66
N ASN A 495 -19.96 -20.73 -1.54
CA ASN A 495 -19.87 -21.77 -0.50
C ASN A 495 -19.47 -21.24 0.89
N ILE A 496 -20.22 -20.26 1.42
CA ILE A 496 -19.87 -19.53 2.64
C ILE A 496 -20.02 -20.44 3.87
N SER A 497 -18.90 -21.01 4.31
CA SER A 497 -18.81 -21.82 5.54
C SER A 497 -18.50 -20.98 6.77
N SER A 498 -18.84 -21.50 7.96
CA SER A 498 -18.53 -20.84 9.25
C SER A 498 -17.04 -20.90 9.62
N ALA A 499 -16.29 -21.84 9.03
CA ALA A 499 -14.85 -21.95 9.19
C ALA A 499 -14.07 -21.45 7.95
N CYS A 500 -12.82 -21.05 8.18
CA CYS A 500 -11.91 -20.52 7.16
C CYS A 500 -11.27 -21.65 6.30
N ASP A 501 -10.71 -21.30 5.15
CA ASP A 501 -9.96 -22.20 4.25
C ASP A 501 -8.73 -22.85 4.92
N CYS A 502 -8.29 -22.31 6.05
CA CYS A 502 -7.21 -22.87 6.84
C CYS A 502 -7.62 -24.07 7.70
N VAL A 503 -8.91 -24.43 7.75
CA VAL A 503 -9.43 -25.55 8.53
C VAL A 503 -9.62 -26.75 7.61
N ALA A 504 -8.89 -27.84 7.84
CA ALA A 504 -8.96 -29.05 7.00
C ALA A 504 -10.38 -29.60 6.88
N SER A 505 -11.10 -29.73 8.00
CA SER A 505 -12.47 -30.22 8.06
C SER A 505 -13.48 -29.06 8.18
N ALA A 506 -13.47 -28.14 7.22
CA ALA A 506 -14.44 -27.04 7.22
C ALA A 506 -15.88 -27.59 7.14
N PRO A 507 -16.82 -27.06 7.94
CA PRO A 507 -18.21 -27.49 7.91
C PRO A 507 -18.87 -27.11 6.58
N PRO A 508 -20.03 -27.70 6.26
CA PRO A 508 -20.82 -27.31 5.10
C PRO A 508 -21.13 -25.80 5.11
N PRO A 509 -21.28 -25.18 3.92
CA PRO A 509 -21.73 -23.80 3.81
C PRO A 509 -23.07 -23.54 4.51
N PHE A 510 -23.18 -22.43 5.21
CA PHE A 510 -24.45 -21.95 5.79
C PHE A 510 -25.14 -20.90 4.89
N VAL A 511 -24.39 -20.28 3.97
CA VAL A 511 -24.92 -19.47 2.86
C VAL A 511 -24.33 -19.98 1.55
N GLY A 512 -25.16 -20.12 0.53
CA GLY A 512 -24.74 -20.52 -0.81
C GLY A 512 -23.96 -19.44 -1.56
N ASP A 513 -23.87 -19.58 -2.87
CA ASP A 513 -23.14 -18.66 -3.73
C ASP A 513 -23.83 -17.29 -3.85
N VAL A 514 -23.05 -16.21 -3.73
CA VAL A 514 -23.53 -14.82 -3.77
C VAL A 514 -22.98 -14.07 -4.97
N GLY A 515 -21.67 -14.18 -5.24
CA GLY A 515 -21.03 -13.56 -6.41
C GLY A 515 -19.55 -13.21 -6.20
N ILE A 516 -19.02 -12.34 -7.08
CA ILE A 516 -17.65 -11.84 -7.03
C ILE A 516 -17.68 -10.31 -6.91
N LEU A 517 -16.88 -9.77 -6.00
CA LEU A 517 -16.72 -8.34 -5.79
C LEU A 517 -15.27 -7.90 -6.02
N ALA A 518 -15.08 -6.67 -6.49
CA ALA A 518 -13.75 -6.06 -6.60
C ALA A 518 -13.77 -4.59 -6.15
N SER A 519 -12.70 -4.16 -5.48
CA SER A 519 -12.47 -2.75 -5.15
C SER A 519 -10.98 -2.41 -5.01
N GLY A 520 -10.66 -1.12 -5.12
CA GLY A 520 -9.37 -0.58 -4.69
C GLY A 520 -9.31 -0.28 -3.18
N ASP A 521 -10.42 -0.44 -2.46
CA ASP A 521 -10.54 -0.20 -1.02
C ASP A 521 -10.90 -1.53 -0.30
N PRO A 522 -10.03 -2.04 0.60
CA PRO A 522 -10.24 -3.34 1.22
C PRO A 522 -11.34 -3.33 2.28
N VAL A 523 -11.59 -2.19 2.93
CA VAL A 523 -12.64 -2.07 3.96
C VAL A 523 -14.01 -1.98 3.28
N ALA A 524 -14.10 -1.22 2.19
CA ALA A 524 -15.32 -1.11 1.40
C ALA A 524 -15.70 -2.45 0.78
N LEU A 525 -14.71 -3.18 0.25
CA LEU A 525 -14.91 -4.51 -0.32
C LEU A 525 -15.44 -5.51 0.72
N ASP A 526 -14.81 -5.55 1.89
CA ASP A 526 -15.24 -6.47 2.97
C ASP A 526 -16.59 -6.06 3.55
N GLN A 527 -16.89 -4.75 3.67
CA GLN A 527 -18.21 -4.27 4.08
C GLN A 527 -19.29 -4.67 3.08
N ALA A 528 -19.08 -4.45 1.78
CA ALA A 528 -20.03 -4.86 0.75
C ALA A 528 -20.25 -6.37 0.71
N SER A 529 -19.17 -7.14 0.94
CA SER A 529 -19.24 -8.60 1.01
C SER A 529 -20.06 -9.06 2.22
N PHE A 530 -19.82 -8.46 3.38
CA PHE A 530 -20.59 -8.71 4.61
C PHE A 530 -22.08 -8.40 4.41
N ASP A 531 -22.41 -7.25 3.82
CA ASP A 531 -23.79 -6.83 3.59
C ASP A 531 -24.52 -7.74 2.61
N LEU A 532 -23.85 -8.20 1.53
CA LEU A 532 -24.46 -9.13 0.57
C LEU A 532 -24.66 -10.54 1.15
N VAL A 533 -23.74 -11.04 1.98
CA VAL A 533 -23.91 -12.33 2.68
C VAL A 533 -25.07 -12.25 3.67
N ASN A 534 -25.14 -11.19 4.48
CA ASN A 534 -26.24 -10.96 5.41
C ASN A 534 -27.59 -10.88 4.68
N LYS A 535 -27.63 -10.16 3.56
CA LYS A 535 -28.82 -10.10 2.70
C LYS A 535 -29.22 -11.47 2.14
N ALA A 536 -28.25 -12.26 1.69
CA ALA A 536 -28.51 -13.61 1.17
C ALA A 536 -28.98 -14.58 2.26
N ALA A 537 -28.48 -14.42 3.49
CA ALA A 537 -28.91 -15.20 4.66
C ALA A 537 -30.29 -14.77 5.20
N GLY A 538 -30.72 -13.54 4.91
CA GLY A 538 -31.91 -12.94 5.54
C GLY A 538 -31.71 -12.62 7.03
N ILE A 539 -30.46 -12.46 7.48
CA ILE A 539 -30.08 -12.25 8.89
C ILE A 539 -29.22 -10.99 8.98
N ALA A 540 -29.44 -10.16 10.01
CA ALA A 540 -28.73 -8.88 10.17
C ALA A 540 -27.20 -9.03 10.27
N ASP A 541 -26.72 -10.08 10.94
CA ASP A 541 -25.32 -10.48 10.99
C ASP A 541 -25.24 -12.01 10.99
N ALA A 542 -25.07 -12.58 9.80
CA ALA A 542 -25.06 -14.03 9.60
C ALA A 542 -23.84 -14.69 10.26
N PHE A 543 -22.69 -14.00 10.31
CA PHE A 543 -21.48 -14.53 10.95
C PHE A 543 -21.58 -14.57 12.47
N LYS A 544 -22.14 -13.52 13.08
CA LYS A 544 -22.42 -13.51 14.52
C LYS A 544 -23.49 -14.53 14.89
N HIS A 545 -24.52 -14.68 14.07
CA HIS A 545 -25.54 -15.71 14.28
C HIS A 545 -24.92 -17.12 14.27
N GLU A 546 -24.08 -17.40 13.28
CA GLU A 546 -23.49 -18.72 13.07
C GLU A 546 -22.34 -19.05 14.03
N THR A 547 -21.50 -18.07 14.36
CA THR A 547 -20.24 -18.30 15.11
C THR A 547 -20.16 -17.58 16.46
N GLY A 548 -21.14 -16.72 16.77
CA GLY A 548 -21.12 -15.86 17.95
C GLY A 548 -20.23 -14.61 17.82
N VAL A 549 -19.48 -14.46 16.72
CA VAL A 549 -18.53 -13.35 16.52
C VAL A 549 -18.89 -12.54 15.28
N SER A 550 -19.08 -11.23 15.45
CA SER A 550 -19.24 -10.28 14.34
C SER A 550 -17.89 -9.83 13.82
N GLY A 551 -17.77 -9.58 12.52
CA GLY A 551 -16.61 -8.93 11.90
C GLY A 551 -16.71 -7.41 11.79
N GLU A 552 -17.83 -6.81 12.23
CA GLU A 552 -18.06 -5.36 12.09
C GLU A 552 -17.00 -4.50 12.81
N HIS A 553 -16.46 -4.98 13.93
CA HIS A 553 -15.46 -4.22 14.69
C HIS A 553 -14.15 -4.07 13.92
N CYS A 554 -13.75 -5.11 13.16
CA CYS A 554 -12.61 -5.05 12.25
C CYS A 554 -12.79 -3.94 11.21
N LEU A 555 -13.97 -3.87 10.59
CA LEU A 555 -14.32 -2.87 9.58
C LEU A 555 -14.34 -1.44 10.15
N ALA A 556 -14.99 -1.26 11.32
CA ALA A 556 -15.04 0.02 12.01
C ALA A 556 -13.65 0.51 12.43
N HIS A 557 -12.80 -0.39 12.93
CA HIS A 557 -11.43 -0.06 13.27
C HIS A 557 -10.60 0.27 12.02
N GLY A 558 -10.74 -0.52 10.95
CA GLY A 558 -10.08 -0.27 9.66
C GLY A 558 -10.38 1.12 9.10
N GLU A 559 -11.65 1.55 9.12
CA GLU A 559 -12.03 2.91 8.74
C GLU A 559 -11.43 3.97 9.67
N LYS A 560 -11.49 3.74 10.98
CA LYS A 560 -10.92 4.66 11.98
C LYS A 560 -9.43 4.93 11.79
N ILE A 561 -8.64 3.93 11.37
CA ILE A 561 -7.19 4.06 11.16
C ILE A 561 -6.82 4.41 9.71
N GLY A 562 -7.81 4.67 8.85
CA GLY A 562 -7.61 5.05 7.46
C GLY A 562 -7.15 3.91 6.55
N LEU A 563 -7.44 2.65 6.88
CA LEU A 563 -7.18 1.50 5.99
C LEU A 563 -8.08 1.52 4.74
N GLY A 564 -9.29 2.06 4.87
CA GLY A 564 -10.29 2.15 3.82
C GLY A 564 -11.60 2.75 4.36
N ALA A 565 -12.65 2.81 3.56
CA ALA A 565 -13.96 3.35 3.95
C ALA A 565 -15.00 2.25 4.10
N ARG A 566 -15.87 2.34 5.13
CA ARG A 566 -17.04 1.43 5.20
C ARG A 566 -18.11 1.84 4.21
N LYS A 567 -18.26 3.14 3.94
CA LYS A 567 -19.27 3.61 2.99
C LYS A 567 -18.84 3.32 1.56
N TYR A 568 -19.64 2.52 0.86
CA TYR A 568 -19.37 2.12 -0.53
C TYR A 568 -20.56 2.39 -1.46
N ARG A 569 -20.28 2.42 -2.77
CA ARG A 569 -21.29 2.38 -3.83
C ARG A 569 -21.12 1.06 -4.57
N LEU A 570 -22.13 0.20 -4.48
CA LEU A 570 -22.20 -1.03 -5.24
C LEU A 570 -22.49 -0.69 -6.71
N VAL A 571 -21.64 -1.18 -7.61
CA VAL A 571 -21.82 -1.09 -9.06
C VAL A 571 -22.04 -2.50 -9.57
N GLU A 572 -23.30 -2.86 -9.80
CA GLU A 572 -23.64 -4.17 -10.36
C GLU A 572 -23.26 -4.22 -11.84
N LEU A 573 -22.53 -5.25 -12.23
CA LEU A 573 -22.24 -5.57 -13.62
C LEU A 573 -23.38 -6.44 -14.15
N GLY A 574 -23.96 -6.05 -15.29
CA GLY A 574 -24.98 -6.85 -15.94
C GLY A 574 -24.43 -8.23 -16.31
N ASN A 575 -25.27 -9.25 -16.15
CA ASN A 575 -24.97 -10.62 -16.57
C ASN A 575 -24.73 -10.70 -18.07
#